data_AF-A0AAQ4CVY0-F1
#
_entry.id   AF-A0AAQ4CVY0-F1
#
_cell.length_a   1.000
_cell.length_b   1.000
_cell.length_c   1.000
_cell.angle_alpha   90.00
_cell.angle_beta   90.00
_cell.angle_gamma   90.00
#
_symmetry.space_group_name_H-M   'P 1'
#
loop_
_entity.id
_entity.type
_entity.pdbx_description
1 polymer ?
#
loop_
_entity_poly.entity_id
_entity_poly.type
_entity_poly.pdbx_seq_one_letter_code
_entity_poly.pdbx_strand_id
1 'polypeptide(L)'
;MDIGVFLAALGISVLELTEAGAIAAIYHNIYKNSLPFLYAIAGVAIVLIPTFTVGRLIYLVPINYVLIISSVILFYFGYRLIRSARRSFKRIKRGKEEKEEGLSVVFTISAVEGLEASLVILALIPQSYLSSLLGTISAVFIVVALTAALKSQVAKVRLPHLKFVLSALLFSLGTLWLGEVLFNLDEIFLLVFFIVYLALNYIIIKI
;
A
#
# COMPACT_ATOMS: atom_id res chain seq x y z
N MET A 1 -18.36 -11.52 -3.59
CA MET A 1 -17.36 -10.44 -3.44
C MET A 1 -16.76 -10.62 -2.05
N ASP A 2 -15.44 -10.77 -1.97
CA ASP A 2 -14.75 -10.90 -0.69
C ASP A 2 -14.49 -9.50 -0.15
N ILE A 3 -15.22 -9.14 0.90
CA ILE A 3 -15.17 -7.80 1.49
C ILE A 3 -13.82 -7.55 2.17
N GLY A 4 -13.21 -8.58 2.77
CA GLY A 4 -11.90 -8.46 3.43
C GLY A 4 -10.81 -8.16 2.41
N VAL A 5 -10.76 -8.93 1.32
CA VAL A 5 -9.81 -8.73 0.22
C VAL A 5 -10.03 -7.38 -0.47
N PHE A 6 -11.29 -6.99 -0.71
CA PHE A 6 -11.62 -5.68 -1.27
C PHE A 6 -11.09 -4.53 -0.39
N LEU A 7 -11.40 -4.55 0.92
CA LEU A 7 -10.98 -3.49 1.85
C LEU A 7 -9.47 -3.45 2.03
N ALA A 8 -8.80 -4.61 2.00
CA ALA A 8 -7.35 -4.69 2.06
C ALA A 8 -6.69 -4.07 0.82
N ALA A 9 -7.13 -4.45 -0.37
CA ALA A 9 -6.65 -3.90 -1.63
C ALA A 9 -6.92 -2.41 -1.74
N LEU A 10 -8.12 -1.96 -1.33
CA LEU A 10 -8.48 -0.55 -1.24
C LEU A 10 -7.55 0.20 -0.29
N GLY A 11 -7.40 -0.30 0.94
CA GLY A 11 -6.62 0.36 1.99
C GLY A 11 -5.16 0.52 1.64
N ILE A 12 -4.50 -0.55 1.18
CA ILE A 12 -3.09 -0.48 0.78
C ILE A 12 -2.92 0.44 -0.43
N SER A 13 -3.80 0.32 -1.43
CA SER A 13 -3.70 1.14 -2.64
C SER A 13 -3.94 2.61 -2.33
N VAL A 14 -4.90 2.96 -1.46
CA VAL A 14 -5.12 4.36 -1.04
C VAL A 14 -3.88 4.90 -0.35
N LEU A 15 -3.24 4.14 0.53
CA LEU A 15 -2.03 4.58 1.23
C LEU A 15 -0.90 4.88 0.24
N GLU A 16 -0.47 3.88 -0.53
CA GLU A 16 0.74 4.01 -1.36
C GLU A 16 0.52 4.98 -2.53
N LEU A 17 -0.68 4.97 -3.14
CA LEU A 17 -1.01 5.91 -4.21
C LEU A 17 -1.13 7.35 -3.69
N THR A 18 -1.53 7.57 -2.43
CA THR A 18 -1.52 8.91 -1.84
C THR A 18 -0.09 9.44 -1.66
N GLU A 19 0.89 8.57 -1.37
CA GLU A 19 2.31 8.96 -1.28
C GLU A 19 2.87 9.33 -2.66
N ALA A 20 2.58 8.53 -3.69
CA ALA A 20 2.88 8.87 -5.08
C ALA A 20 2.22 10.19 -5.51
N GLY A 21 0.93 10.37 -5.17
CA GLY A 21 0.17 11.61 -5.46
C GLY A 21 0.70 12.84 -4.72
N ALA A 22 1.16 12.68 -3.48
CA ALA A 22 1.77 13.75 -2.70
C ALA A 22 3.08 14.24 -3.32
N ILE A 23 3.93 13.31 -3.77
CA ILE A 23 5.18 13.63 -4.46
C ILE A 23 4.89 14.35 -5.78
N ALA A 24 3.94 13.83 -6.57
CA ALA A 24 3.50 14.47 -7.80
C ALA A 24 2.98 15.91 -7.56
N ALA A 25 2.22 16.12 -6.48
CA ALA A 25 1.71 17.44 -6.11
C ALA A 25 2.82 18.42 -5.67
N ILE A 26 3.83 17.95 -4.94
CA ILE A 26 5.01 18.74 -4.56
C ILE A 26 5.74 19.22 -5.82
N TYR A 27 6.02 18.29 -6.74
CA TYR A 27 6.73 18.60 -7.98
C TYR A 27 5.86 19.44 -8.94
N HIS A 28 4.54 19.26 -8.95
CA HIS A 28 3.62 20.14 -9.68
C HIS A 28 3.74 21.59 -9.24
N ASN A 29 3.87 21.84 -7.92
CA ASN A 29 4.03 23.20 -7.41
C ASN A 29 5.40 23.82 -7.76
N ILE A 30 6.44 22.99 -7.95
CA ILE A 30 7.78 23.42 -8.36
C ILE A 30 7.81 23.75 -9.86
N TYR A 31 7.34 22.84 -10.71
CA TYR A 31 7.41 22.95 -12.18
C TYR A 31 6.23 23.71 -12.79
N LYS A 32 5.18 23.99 -12.02
CA LYS A 32 3.92 24.66 -12.44
C LYS A 32 3.26 24.03 -13.68
N ASN A 33 3.49 22.74 -13.92
CA ASN A 33 2.91 21.97 -15.02
C ASN A 33 2.39 20.63 -14.48
N SER A 34 1.48 19.97 -15.20
CA SER A 34 0.87 18.68 -14.87
C SER A 34 1.77 17.48 -15.19
N LEU A 35 2.94 17.68 -15.81
CA LEU A 35 3.89 16.61 -16.12
C LEU A 35 4.23 15.69 -14.92
N PRO A 36 4.48 16.19 -13.70
CA PRO A 36 4.74 15.33 -12.54
C PRO A 36 3.62 14.32 -12.27
N PHE A 37 2.35 14.68 -12.49
CA PHE A 37 1.24 13.73 -12.35
C PHE A 37 1.29 12.64 -13.42
N LEU A 38 1.65 12.97 -14.66
CA LEU A 38 1.80 11.98 -15.72
C LEU A 38 2.94 10.99 -15.42
N TYR A 39 4.08 11.48 -14.93
CA TYR A 39 5.20 10.62 -14.52
C TYR A 39 4.83 9.73 -13.32
N ALA A 40 4.07 10.25 -12.36
CA ALA A 40 3.56 9.45 -11.25
C ALA A 40 2.57 8.37 -11.71
N ILE A 41 1.62 8.72 -12.58
CA ILE A 41 0.68 7.76 -13.18
C ILE A 41 1.44 6.69 -13.96
N ALA A 42 2.44 7.08 -14.77
CA ALA A 42 3.27 6.14 -15.51
C ALA A 42 4.04 5.19 -14.58
N GLY A 43 4.64 5.71 -13.49
CA GLY A 43 5.34 4.92 -12.49
C GLY A 43 4.42 3.93 -11.77
N VAL A 44 3.21 4.35 -11.40
CA VAL A 44 2.23 3.43 -10.80
C VAL A 44 1.74 2.40 -11.82
N ALA A 45 1.42 2.83 -13.04
CA ALA A 45 0.83 1.97 -14.07
C ALA A 45 1.81 0.91 -14.57
N ILE A 46 3.11 1.23 -14.70
CA ILE A 46 4.13 0.27 -15.14
C ILE A 46 4.27 -0.90 -14.17
N VAL A 47 3.83 -0.76 -12.92
CA VAL A 47 3.87 -1.82 -11.92
C VAL A 47 2.51 -2.48 -11.73
N LEU A 48 1.43 -1.69 -11.56
CA LEU A 48 0.09 -2.24 -11.35
C LEU A 48 -0.44 -3.02 -12.57
N ILE A 49 -0.18 -2.54 -13.81
CA ILE A 49 -0.68 -3.23 -15.00
C ILE A 49 -0.09 -4.64 -15.11
N PRO A 50 1.25 -4.84 -15.07
CA PRO A 50 1.83 -6.18 -15.02
C PRO A 50 1.35 -7.01 -13.83
N THR A 51 1.12 -6.39 -12.68
CA THR A 51 0.64 -7.09 -11.48
C THR A 51 -0.73 -7.73 -11.72
N PHE A 52 -1.67 -7.02 -12.33
CA PHE A 52 -3.00 -7.58 -12.62
C PHE A 52 -3.02 -8.47 -13.87
N THR A 53 -2.16 -8.23 -14.87
CA THR A 53 -2.11 -9.08 -16.08
C THR A 53 -1.37 -10.40 -15.82
N VAL A 54 -0.18 -10.34 -15.24
CA VAL A 54 0.69 -11.50 -14.96
C VAL A 54 0.32 -12.15 -13.63
N GLY A 55 -0.18 -11.40 -12.64
CA GLY A 55 -0.57 -11.96 -11.34
C GLY A 55 -1.66 -13.02 -11.43
N ARG A 56 -2.46 -13.05 -12.51
CA ARG A 56 -3.38 -14.15 -12.79
C ARG A 56 -2.65 -15.49 -12.98
N LEU A 57 -1.39 -15.49 -13.41
CA LEU A 57 -0.59 -16.70 -13.54
C LEU A 57 -0.23 -17.31 -12.18
N ILE A 58 -0.43 -16.60 -11.07
CA ILE A 58 -0.21 -17.16 -9.73
C ILE A 58 -1.14 -18.34 -9.45
N TYR A 59 -2.30 -18.42 -10.11
CA TYR A 59 -3.16 -19.61 -10.00
C TYR A 59 -2.47 -20.91 -10.48
N LEU A 60 -1.36 -20.83 -11.23
CA LEU A 60 -0.56 -21.99 -11.61
C LEU A 60 0.29 -22.54 -10.44
N VAL A 61 0.47 -21.73 -9.39
CA VAL A 61 1.22 -22.10 -8.19
C VAL A 61 0.23 -22.68 -7.17
N PRO A 62 0.54 -23.81 -6.52
CA PRO A 62 -0.39 -24.38 -5.54
C PRO A 62 -0.67 -23.39 -4.40
N ILE A 63 -1.95 -23.25 -4.05
CA ILE A 63 -2.46 -22.20 -3.17
C ILE A 63 -1.71 -22.11 -1.83
N ASN A 64 -1.32 -23.24 -1.24
CA ASN A 64 -0.57 -23.25 0.03
C ASN A 64 0.78 -22.53 -0.06
N TYR A 65 1.53 -22.68 -1.16
CA TYR A 65 2.79 -21.96 -1.35
C TYR A 65 2.54 -20.47 -1.51
N VAL A 66 1.48 -20.14 -2.24
CA VAL A 66 1.08 -18.76 -2.47
C VAL A 66 0.73 -18.09 -1.15
N LEU A 67 -0.07 -18.73 -0.29
CA LEU A 67 -0.44 -18.21 1.03
C LEU A 67 0.77 -18.05 1.95
N ILE A 68 1.70 -19.00 1.98
CA ILE A 68 2.92 -18.89 2.80
C ILE A 68 3.78 -17.71 2.34
N ILE A 69 4.08 -17.62 1.03
CA ILE A 69 4.91 -16.56 0.47
C ILE A 69 4.25 -15.19 0.69
N SER A 70 2.95 -15.13 0.42
CA SER A 70 2.10 -13.95 0.65
C SER A 70 2.16 -13.50 2.11
N SER A 71 2.04 -14.43 3.05
CA SER A 71 2.13 -14.14 4.48
C SER A 71 3.47 -13.52 4.85
N VAL A 72 4.59 -14.07 4.35
CA VAL A 72 5.94 -13.53 4.56
C VAL A 72 6.07 -12.11 4.00
N ILE A 73 5.55 -11.87 2.79
CA ILE A 73 5.54 -10.54 2.16
C ILE A 73 4.73 -9.56 3.02
N LEU A 74 3.51 -9.93 3.42
CA LEU A 74 2.65 -9.10 4.26
C LEU A 74 3.30 -8.76 5.61
N PHE A 75 3.96 -9.72 6.27
CA PHE A 75 4.70 -9.46 7.51
C PHE A 75 5.85 -8.47 7.28
N TYR A 76 6.62 -8.63 6.20
CA TYR A 76 7.70 -7.71 5.87
C TYR A 76 7.18 -6.28 5.65
N PHE A 77 6.11 -6.11 4.87
CA PHE A 77 5.50 -4.79 4.63
C PHE A 77 4.83 -4.20 5.87
N GLY A 78 4.13 -5.01 6.67
CA GLY A 78 3.58 -4.59 7.96
C GLY A 78 4.66 -4.02 8.88
N TYR A 79 5.83 -4.68 8.94
CA TYR A 79 6.99 -4.20 9.68
C TYR A 79 7.60 -2.93 9.07
N ARG A 80 7.70 -2.85 7.75
CA ARG A 80 8.21 -1.66 7.06
C ARG A 80 7.33 -0.43 7.33
N LEU A 81 6.00 -0.60 7.27
CA LEU A 81 5.02 0.45 7.54
C LEU A 81 5.07 0.95 8.97
N ILE A 82 5.17 0.06 9.97
CA ILE A 82 5.26 0.49 11.38
C ILE A 82 6.56 1.22 11.68
N ARG A 83 7.68 0.77 11.07
CA ARG A 83 8.97 1.45 11.18
C ARG A 83 8.94 2.84 10.55
N SER A 84 8.26 2.97 9.40
CA SER A 84 8.05 4.25 8.72
C SER A 84 7.18 5.18 9.56
N ALA A 85 6.05 4.70 10.09
CA ALA A 85 5.17 5.45 10.99
C ALA A 85 5.93 6.00 12.20
N ARG A 86 6.74 5.17 12.88
CA ARG A 86 7.55 5.57 14.04
C ARG A 86 8.57 6.66 13.72
N ARG A 87 9.18 6.64 12.52
CA ARG A 87 10.12 7.70 12.06
C ARG A 87 9.41 9.02 11.77
N SER A 88 8.22 8.96 11.17
CA SER A 88 7.41 10.15 10.90
C SER A 88 6.95 10.86 12.19
N PHE A 89 6.72 10.11 13.28
CA PHE A 89 6.48 10.70 14.61
C PHE A 89 7.73 11.36 15.24
N LYS A 90 8.95 10.94 14.89
CA LYS A 90 10.22 11.42 15.49
C LYS A 90 10.93 12.57 14.74
N ARG A 91 10.31 13.18 13.72
CA ARG A 91 10.87 14.29 12.89
C ARG A 91 12.28 14.01 12.32
N ILE A 92 12.35 13.61 11.05
CA ILE A 92 13.59 13.77 10.27
C ILE A 92 13.44 15.01 9.39
N LYS A 93 14.24 16.04 9.71
CA LYS A 93 14.57 17.16 8.84
C LYS A 93 15.58 16.65 7.82
N ARG A 94 15.29 16.74 6.52
CA ARG A 94 16.32 16.88 5.49
C ARG A 94 15.73 17.51 4.23
N GLY A 95 16.34 18.61 3.81
CA GLY A 95 16.22 19.14 2.46
C GLY A 95 17.58 19.08 1.79
N LYS A 96 17.60 18.92 0.46
CA LYS A 96 18.19 19.87 -0.51
C LYS A 96 18.08 19.32 -1.94
N GLU A 97 17.73 20.25 -2.83
CA GLU A 97 18.11 20.47 -4.23
C GLU A 97 18.49 19.29 -5.13
N GLU A 98 17.68 19.07 -6.18
CA GLU A 98 18.12 18.62 -7.52
C GLU A 98 17.06 19.06 -8.55
N LYS A 99 17.36 20.10 -9.33
CA LYS A 99 16.39 20.80 -10.20
C LYS A 99 16.28 20.23 -11.62
N GLU A 100 17.10 19.24 -12.00
CA GLU A 100 17.09 18.70 -13.37
C GLU A 100 16.70 17.21 -13.46
N GLU A 101 16.77 16.43 -12.37
CA GLU A 101 16.34 15.02 -12.34
C GLU A 101 14.88 14.81 -11.87
N GLY A 102 14.15 15.89 -11.62
CA GLY A 102 12.93 15.87 -10.82
C GLY A 102 11.79 14.97 -11.33
N LEU A 103 11.58 14.88 -12.64
CA LEU A 103 10.52 14.03 -13.19
C LEU A 103 10.87 12.53 -13.13
N SER A 104 12.14 12.19 -13.33
CA SER A 104 12.65 10.83 -13.15
C SER A 104 12.45 10.36 -11.71
N VAL A 105 12.78 11.23 -10.74
CA VAL A 105 12.55 10.98 -9.32
C VAL A 105 11.06 10.73 -9.02
N VAL A 106 10.15 11.54 -9.55
CA VAL A 106 8.70 11.33 -9.38
C VAL A 106 8.26 9.98 -9.94
N PHE A 107 8.74 9.61 -11.13
CA PHE A 107 8.45 8.30 -11.72
C PHE A 107 9.00 7.16 -10.88
N THR A 108 10.29 7.20 -10.51
CA THR A 108 10.94 6.13 -9.74
C THR A 108 10.27 5.95 -8.39
N ILE A 109 9.99 7.03 -7.66
CA ILE A 109 9.32 6.89 -6.36
C ILE A 109 7.90 6.36 -6.56
N SER A 110 7.14 6.88 -7.53
CA SER A 110 5.77 6.39 -7.78
C SER A 110 5.74 4.93 -8.23
N ALA A 111 6.76 4.47 -8.95
CA ALA A 111 6.93 3.06 -9.29
C ALA A 111 7.28 2.21 -8.07
N VAL A 112 8.10 2.71 -7.15
CA VAL A 112 8.37 2.04 -5.88
C VAL A 112 7.08 1.94 -5.05
N GLU A 113 6.33 3.03 -4.86
CA GLU A 113 5.06 2.99 -4.13
C GLU A 113 4.04 2.04 -4.80
N GLY A 114 3.95 2.08 -6.14
CA GLY A 114 3.16 1.14 -6.93
C GLY A 114 3.59 -0.31 -6.72
N LEU A 115 4.90 -0.57 -6.55
CA LEU A 115 5.46 -1.88 -6.24
C LEU A 115 5.12 -2.34 -4.81
N GLU A 116 5.11 -1.45 -3.83
CA GLU A 116 4.67 -1.78 -2.46
C GLU A 116 3.20 -2.19 -2.44
N ALA A 117 2.34 -1.42 -3.11
CA ALA A 117 0.94 -1.78 -3.31
C ALA A 117 0.81 -3.12 -4.04
N SER A 118 1.55 -3.28 -5.15
CA SER A 118 1.53 -4.50 -5.95
C SER A 118 1.94 -5.74 -5.18
N LEU A 119 2.96 -5.68 -4.31
CA LEU A 119 3.39 -6.85 -3.54
C LEU A 119 2.32 -7.35 -2.57
N VAL A 120 1.55 -6.43 -1.98
CA VAL A 120 0.39 -6.76 -1.15
C VAL A 120 -0.78 -7.24 -2.02
N ILE A 121 -1.07 -6.58 -3.13
CA ILE A 121 -2.13 -6.98 -4.08
C ILE A 121 -1.85 -8.37 -4.65
N LEU A 122 -0.60 -8.69 -4.95
CA LEU A 122 -0.18 -9.99 -5.46
C LEU A 122 -0.52 -11.12 -4.47
N ALA A 123 -0.45 -10.79 -3.19
CA ALA A 123 -0.82 -11.67 -2.09
C ALA A 123 -2.35 -11.88 -2.02
N LEU A 124 -3.13 -10.89 -2.45
CA LEU A 124 -4.59 -10.85 -2.42
C LEU A 124 -5.26 -11.44 -3.68
N ILE A 125 -4.62 -11.33 -4.85
CA ILE A 125 -5.10 -11.84 -6.14
C ILE A 125 -5.57 -13.31 -6.08
N PRO A 126 -4.80 -14.24 -5.49
CA PRO A 126 -5.16 -15.66 -5.41
C PRO A 126 -6.45 -15.89 -4.64
N GLN A 127 -6.68 -15.09 -3.59
CA GLN A 127 -7.88 -15.17 -2.76
C GLN A 127 -9.10 -14.64 -3.51
N SER A 128 -8.98 -13.45 -4.09
CA SER A 128 -10.05 -12.89 -4.93
C SER A 128 -9.53 -11.84 -5.89
N TYR A 129 -9.28 -12.26 -7.14
CA TYR A 129 -8.82 -11.37 -8.20
C TYR A 129 -9.76 -10.17 -8.39
N LEU A 130 -11.07 -10.42 -8.51
CA LEU A 130 -12.05 -9.37 -8.77
C LEU A 130 -12.17 -8.39 -7.60
N SER A 131 -12.17 -8.89 -6.37
CA SER A 131 -12.22 -8.03 -5.17
C SER A 131 -10.95 -7.19 -5.02
N SER A 132 -9.78 -7.77 -5.32
CA SER A 132 -8.49 -7.07 -5.33
C SER A 132 -8.46 -5.95 -6.38
N LEU A 133 -8.89 -6.27 -7.60
CA LEU A 133 -8.93 -5.32 -8.71
C LEU A 133 -9.88 -4.16 -8.43
N LEU A 134 -11.10 -4.45 -7.96
CA LEU A 134 -12.07 -3.40 -7.62
C LEU A 134 -11.57 -2.52 -6.47
N GLY A 135 -10.97 -3.10 -5.44
CA GLY A 135 -10.37 -2.35 -4.34
C GLY A 135 -9.29 -1.37 -4.83
N THR A 136 -8.38 -1.83 -5.68
CA THR A 136 -7.33 -0.98 -6.25
C THR A 136 -7.89 0.10 -7.20
N ILE A 137 -8.87 -0.23 -8.05
CA ILE A 137 -9.51 0.75 -8.93
C ILE A 137 -10.22 1.83 -8.10
N SER A 138 -10.98 1.44 -7.09
CA SER A 138 -11.64 2.38 -6.18
C SER A 138 -10.62 3.28 -5.47
N ALA A 139 -9.47 2.73 -5.07
CA ALA A 139 -8.39 3.53 -4.48
C ALA A 139 -7.85 4.59 -5.44
N VAL A 140 -7.64 4.25 -6.72
CA VAL A 140 -7.20 5.22 -7.73
C VAL A 140 -8.17 6.40 -7.81
N PHE A 141 -9.47 6.13 -7.90
CA PHE A 141 -10.48 7.20 -7.95
C PHE A 141 -10.48 8.07 -6.68
N ILE A 142 -10.39 7.44 -5.51
CA ILE A 142 -10.33 8.15 -4.23
C ILE A 142 -9.09 9.04 -4.18
N VAL A 143 -7.92 8.53 -4.55
CA VAL A 143 -6.67 9.29 -4.48
C VAL A 143 -6.64 10.43 -5.49
N VAL A 144 -7.16 10.23 -6.71
CA VAL A 144 -7.30 11.31 -7.69
C VAL A 144 -8.21 12.42 -7.16
N ALA A 145 -9.36 12.06 -6.59
CA ALA A 145 -10.28 13.02 -5.99
C ALA A 145 -9.66 13.76 -4.81
N LEU A 146 -8.99 13.05 -3.89
CA LEU A 146 -8.31 13.63 -2.74
C LEU A 146 -7.16 14.55 -3.17
N THR A 147 -6.36 14.15 -4.16
CA THR A 147 -5.24 14.96 -4.67
C THR A 147 -5.74 16.23 -5.34
N ALA A 148 -6.85 16.15 -6.09
CA ALA A 148 -7.48 17.32 -6.70
C ALA A 148 -8.08 18.26 -5.64
N ALA A 149 -8.82 17.73 -4.67
CA ALA A 149 -9.50 18.52 -3.63
C ALA A 149 -8.53 19.14 -2.62
N LEU A 150 -7.45 18.43 -2.28
CA LEU A 150 -6.52 18.79 -1.21
C LEU A 150 -5.19 19.30 -1.76
N LYS A 151 -5.12 19.82 -2.98
CA LYS A 151 -3.87 20.24 -3.67
C LYS A 151 -2.89 21.04 -2.78
N SER A 152 -3.37 21.80 -1.79
CA SER A 152 -2.57 22.53 -0.79
C SER A 152 -2.41 21.85 0.59
N GLN A 153 -3.22 20.84 0.91
CA GLN A 153 -3.28 20.13 2.19
C GLN A 153 -2.84 18.65 2.13
N VAL A 154 -2.63 18.04 0.95
CA VAL A 154 -2.11 16.65 0.85
C VAL A 154 -0.78 16.53 1.60
N ALA A 155 0.05 17.58 1.58
CA ALA A 155 1.28 17.65 2.35
C ALA A 155 1.09 17.59 3.89
N LYS A 156 -0.15 17.69 4.39
CA LYS A 156 -0.52 17.69 5.81
C LYS A 156 -1.37 16.46 6.22
N VAL A 157 -1.66 15.54 5.30
CA VAL A 157 -2.39 14.31 5.64
C VAL A 157 -1.59 13.53 6.69
N ARG A 158 -2.26 13.10 7.77
CA ARG A 158 -1.65 12.34 8.86
C ARG A 158 -1.37 10.89 8.42
N LEU A 159 -0.46 10.74 7.46
CA LEU A 159 0.13 9.47 7.00
C LEU A 159 0.52 8.52 8.15
N PRO A 160 1.01 8.98 9.33
CA PRO A 160 1.43 8.07 10.39
C PRO A 160 0.30 7.20 10.97
N HIS A 161 -0.93 7.72 11.07
CA HIS A 161 -2.05 6.94 11.62
C HIS A 161 -2.55 5.88 10.64
N LEU A 162 -2.53 6.19 9.33
CA LEU A 162 -2.95 5.25 8.31
C LEU A 162 -1.96 4.09 8.18
N LYS A 163 -0.64 4.38 8.18
CA LYS A 163 0.41 3.36 8.22
C LYS A 163 0.30 2.43 9.43
N PHE A 164 -0.11 2.97 10.57
CA PHE A 164 -0.34 2.20 11.80
C PHE A 164 -1.49 1.18 11.64
N VAL A 165 -2.66 1.62 11.17
CA VAL A 165 -3.83 0.76 10.99
C VAL A 165 -3.58 -0.28 9.90
N LEU A 166 -2.98 0.13 8.78
CA LEU A 166 -2.68 -0.77 7.66
C LEU A 166 -1.63 -1.81 8.02
N SER A 167 -0.60 -1.43 8.79
CA SER A 167 0.36 -2.41 9.34
C SER A 167 -0.37 -3.50 10.15
N ALA A 168 -1.36 -3.13 10.97
CA ALA A 168 -2.13 -4.11 11.72
C ALA A 168 -2.96 -5.02 10.81
N LEU A 169 -3.56 -4.47 9.75
CA LEU A 169 -4.29 -5.23 8.74
C LEU A 169 -3.37 -6.25 8.02
N LEU A 170 -2.18 -5.83 7.59
CA LEU A 170 -1.22 -6.70 6.90
C LEU A 170 -0.75 -7.85 7.80
N PHE A 171 -0.44 -7.55 9.07
CA PHE A 171 -0.07 -8.58 10.05
C PHE A 171 -1.22 -9.56 10.32
N SER A 172 -2.45 -9.08 10.34
CA SER A 172 -3.64 -9.91 10.57
C SER A 172 -3.89 -10.86 9.42
N LEU A 173 -3.82 -10.36 8.18
CA LEU A 173 -3.95 -11.18 6.98
C LEU A 173 -2.81 -12.19 6.86
N GLY A 174 -1.57 -11.78 7.11
CA GLY A 174 -0.42 -12.69 7.11
C GLY A 174 -0.56 -13.80 8.17
N THR A 175 -1.13 -13.47 9.34
CA THR A 175 -1.35 -14.47 10.40
C THR A 175 -2.51 -15.40 10.08
N LEU A 176 -3.60 -14.85 9.53
CA LEU A 176 -4.75 -15.62 9.09
C LEU A 176 -4.33 -16.65 8.04
N TRP A 177 -3.68 -16.22 6.97
CA TRP A 177 -3.31 -17.12 5.86
C TRP A 177 -2.25 -18.14 6.26
N LEU A 178 -1.29 -17.77 7.10
CA LEU A 178 -0.34 -18.74 7.66
C LEU A 178 -1.09 -19.77 8.53
N GLY A 179 -2.05 -19.32 9.34
CA GLY A 179 -2.86 -20.18 10.17
C GLY A 179 -3.87 -21.03 9.40
N GLU A 180 -4.37 -20.56 8.26
CA GLU A 180 -5.19 -21.32 7.32
C GLU A 180 -4.39 -22.50 6.76
N VAL A 181 -3.15 -22.26 6.33
CA VAL A 181 -2.27 -23.33 5.81
C VAL A 181 -1.84 -24.33 6.89
N LEU A 182 -1.52 -23.86 8.10
CA LEU A 182 -0.96 -24.69 9.17
C LEU A 182 -2.02 -25.38 10.04
N PHE A 183 -3.14 -24.71 10.27
CA PHE A 183 -4.15 -25.09 11.28
C PHE A 183 -5.59 -25.04 10.76
N ASN A 184 -5.80 -24.70 9.48
CA ASN A 184 -7.13 -24.59 8.87
C ASN A 184 -8.04 -23.59 9.61
N LEU A 185 -7.50 -22.43 9.97
CA LEU A 185 -8.23 -21.36 10.66
C LEU A 185 -9.28 -20.69 9.77
N ASP A 186 -10.43 -20.36 10.35
CA ASP A 186 -11.50 -19.62 9.70
C ASP A 186 -11.27 -18.10 9.61
N GLU A 187 -11.87 -17.46 8.61
CA GLU A 187 -11.81 -16.01 8.39
C GLU A 187 -12.31 -15.17 9.57
N ILE A 188 -13.12 -15.73 10.46
CA ILE A 188 -13.64 -15.04 11.66
C ILE A 188 -12.52 -14.54 12.57
N PHE A 189 -11.36 -15.22 12.55
CA PHE A 189 -10.19 -14.84 13.32
C PHE A 189 -9.51 -13.57 12.78
N LEU A 190 -9.80 -13.14 11.55
CA LEU A 190 -9.22 -11.93 10.97
C LEU A 190 -9.50 -10.69 11.83
N LEU A 191 -10.74 -10.57 12.32
CA LEU A 191 -11.16 -9.43 13.13
C LEU A 191 -10.49 -9.45 14.50
N VAL A 192 -10.31 -10.65 15.07
CA VAL A 192 -9.59 -10.85 16.34
C VAL A 192 -8.12 -10.48 16.16
N PHE A 193 -7.45 -11.01 15.13
CA PHE A 193 -6.05 -10.66 14.83
C PHE A 193 -5.88 -9.18 14.58
N PHE A 194 -6.83 -8.54 13.88
CA PHE A 194 -6.79 -7.11 13.63
C PHE A 194 -6.78 -6.29 14.91
N ILE A 195 -7.67 -6.59 15.85
CA ILE A 195 -7.71 -5.90 17.15
C ILE A 195 -6.39 -6.13 17.92
N VAL A 196 -5.88 -7.36 17.94
CA VAL A 196 -4.63 -7.72 18.62
C VAL A 196 -3.45 -6.96 18.01
N TYR A 197 -3.27 -6.97 16.69
CA TYR A 197 -2.18 -6.27 16.03
C TYR A 197 -2.31 -4.76 16.12
N LEU A 198 -3.53 -4.22 16.17
CA LEU A 198 -3.76 -2.79 16.39
C LEU A 198 -3.27 -2.38 17.78
N ALA A 199 -3.55 -3.19 18.82
CA ALA A 199 -3.03 -2.97 20.16
C ALA A 199 -1.49 -3.13 20.23
N LEU A 200 -0.93 -4.19 19.63
CA LEU A 200 0.52 -4.41 19.59
C LEU A 200 1.26 -3.27 18.87
N ASN A 201 0.75 -2.85 17.72
CA ASN A 201 1.33 -1.76 16.96
C ASN A 201 1.32 -0.45 17.77
N TYR A 202 0.28 -0.22 18.59
CA TYR A 202 0.16 0.99 19.41
C TYR A 202 1.25 1.03 20.49
N ILE A 203 1.52 -0.13 21.10
CA ILE A 203 2.60 -0.28 22.09
C ILE A 203 3.97 -0.03 21.43
N ILE A 204 4.22 -0.60 20.25
CA ILE A 204 5.51 -0.47 19.53
C ILE A 204 5.82 0.99 19.16
N ILE A 205 4.81 1.78 18.81
CA ILE A 205 4.99 3.20 18.46
C ILE A 205 5.27 4.06 19.70
N LYS A 206 4.71 3.70 20.86
CA LYS A 206 4.83 4.47 22.11
C LYS A 206 6.19 4.27 22.80
N ILE A 207 6.85 3.14 22.56
CA ILE A 207 8.24 2.84 22.95
C ILE A 207 9.20 3.52 21.97
#